data_AF-A0AAU2HZW9-F1
#
_entry.id   AF-A0AAU2HZW9-F1
#
_cell.length_a   1.000
_cell.length_b   1.000
_cell.length_c   1.000
_cell.angle_alpha   90.00
_cell.angle_beta   90.00
_cell.angle_gamma   90.00
#
_symmetry.space_group_name_H-M   'P 1'
#
loop_
_entity.id
_entity.type
_entity.pdbx_description
1 polymer ?
#
loop_
_entity_poly.entity_id
_entity_poly.type
_entity_poly.pdbx_seq_one_letter_code
_entity_poly.pdbx_strand_id
1 'polypeptide(L)'
;MVEAAVGCRSGRGAQAGGAGGEWFSPGTVEELLPDPHLRARFCAELPNVPLAYFEERAPTHPGPSPSRSAYLQLSDAYEAEALQAKREGWRVNHRTAHHLTMLTEPQEISTALEELIDGLVH
;
A
#
# COMPACT_ATOMS: atom_id res chain seq x y z
N MET A 1 -2.99 -6.13 -14.20
CA MET A 1 -2.92 -5.13 -13.12
C MET A 1 -2.85 -5.89 -11.82
N VAL A 2 -1.83 -5.62 -11.00
CA VAL A 2 -1.74 -6.16 -9.64
C VAL A 2 -1.99 -5.02 -8.68
N GLU A 3 -3.01 -5.15 -7.83
CA GLU A 3 -3.31 -4.18 -6.79
C GLU A 3 -2.88 -4.75 -5.43
N ALA A 4 -2.19 -3.93 -4.65
CA ALA A 4 -1.72 -4.26 -3.31
C ALA A 4 -2.20 -3.18 -2.34
N ALA A 5 -2.80 -3.61 -1.22
CA ALA A 5 -3.39 -2.68 -0.27
C ALA A 5 -3.05 -3.05 1.18
N VAL A 6 -2.54 -2.08 1.94
CA VAL A 6 -2.12 -2.24 3.33
C VAL A 6 -2.89 -1.29 4.25
N GLY A 7 -3.36 -1.81 5.39
CA GLY A 7 -4.22 -1.09 6.32
C GLY A 7 -3.47 -0.73 7.59
N CYS A 8 -3.62 0.50 8.06
CA CYS A 8 -3.00 0.94 9.31
C CYS A 8 -3.91 0.57 10.50
N ARG A 9 -3.50 -0.40 11.33
CA ARG A 9 -4.10 -0.60 12.67
C ARG A 9 -3.35 0.27 13.68
N SER A 10 -3.57 1.58 13.64
CA SER A 10 -3.15 2.49 14.73
C SER A 10 -4.38 3.11 15.39
N GLY A 11 -4.63 2.76 16.65
CA GLY A 11 -5.71 3.33 17.44
C GLY A 11 -5.49 4.83 17.72
N ARG A 12 -6.54 5.61 17.45
CA ARG A 12 -6.81 7.00 17.89
C ARG A 12 -5.68 8.05 17.69
N GLY A 13 -5.96 8.97 16.75
CA GLY A 13 -5.57 10.39 16.87
C GLY A 13 -4.71 10.94 15.73
N ALA A 14 -5.27 11.12 14.53
CA ALA A 14 -4.65 11.98 13.53
C ALA A 14 -5.00 13.45 13.85
N GLN A 15 -4.00 14.28 14.13
CA GLN A 15 -4.14 15.75 14.06
C GLN A 15 -3.68 16.19 12.68
N ALA A 16 -4.55 16.89 11.96
CA ALA A 16 -4.27 17.41 10.63
C ALA A 16 -3.56 18.77 10.73
N GLY A 17 -2.39 18.88 10.09
CA GLY A 17 -1.71 20.16 9.87
C GLY A 17 -0.22 20.13 10.18
N GLY A 18 0.57 19.58 9.26
CA GLY A 18 2.02 19.58 9.35
C GLY A 18 2.68 18.84 8.19
N ALA A 19 3.98 19.04 7.98
CA ALA A 19 4.76 18.26 7.02
C ALA A 19 4.61 16.77 7.32
N GLY A 20 4.77 15.87 6.34
CA GLY A 20 4.34 14.45 6.45
C GLY A 20 4.77 13.65 7.70
N GLY A 21 5.78 14.10 8.46
CA GLY A 21 6.15 13.54 9.76
C GLY A 21 5.26 13.93 10.95
N GLU A 22 4.53 15.04 10.90
CA GLU A 22 3.69 15.56 12.00
C GLU A 22 2.29 14.93 12.06
N TRP A 23 1.92 14.15 11.03
CA TRP A 23 0.65 13.42 10.98
C TRP A 23 0.64 12.19 11.88
N PHE A 24 1.83 11.70 12.25
CA PHE A 24 2.01 10.54 13.10
C PHE A 24 2.26 10.97 14.54
N SER A 25 1.76 10.16 15.48
CA SER A 25 2.15 10.31 16.88
C SER A 25 3.68 10.19 16.99
N PRO A 26 4.33 10.94 17.90
CA PRO A 26 5.75 10.79 18.15
C PRO A 26 6.13 9.32 18.40
N GLY A 27 7.17 8.82 17.73
CA GLY A 27 7.62 7.42 17.85
C GLY A 27 7.02 6.46 16.82
N THR A 28 5.91 6.79 16.17
CA THR A 28 5.27 5.87 15.20
C THR A 28 6.14 5.64 13.96
N VAL A 29 6.85 6.66 13.47
CA VAL A 29 7.74 6.50 12.31
C VAL A 29 8.99 5.70 12.68
N GLU A 30 9.50 5.87 13.90
CA GLU A 30 10.61 5.07 14.44
C GLU A 30 10.25 3.60 14.58
N GLU A 31 9.02 3.29 15.00
CA GLU A 31 8.52 1.91 15.08
C GLU A 31 8.36 1.27 13.69
N LEU A 32 7.83 2.02 12.72
CA LEU A 32 7.62 1.52 11.36
C LEU A 32 8.91 1.44 10.53
N LEU A 33 9.88 2.32 10.80
CA LEU A 33 11.18 2.39 10.14
C LEU A 33 12.28 2.37 11.21
N PRO A 34 12.61 1.22 11.82
CA PRO A 34 13.60 1.16 12.90
C PRO A 34 15.01 1.57 12.45
N ASP A 35 15.38 1.31 11.19
CA ASP A 35 16.66 1.77 10.62
C ASP A 35 16.68 3.30 10.49
N PRO A 36 17.55 4.01 11.24
CA PRO A 36 17.63 5.47 11.20
C PRO A 36 18.08 6.02 9.84
N HIS A 37 18.87 5.28 9.05
CA HIS A 37 19.31 5.72 7.73
C HIS A 37 18.17 5.66 6.72
N LEU A 38 17.43 4.54 6.70
CA LEU A 38 16.24 4.39 5.87
C LEU A 38 15.17 5.43 6.25
N ARG A 39 14.95 5.63 7.55
CA ARG A 39 14.00 6.63 8.07
C ARG A 39 14.37 8.06 7.65
N ALA A 40 15.65 8.45 7.77
CA ALA A 40 16.10 9.76 7.35
C ALA A 40 15.90 10.00 5.84
N ARG A 41 16.19 8.97 5.01
CA ARG A 41 15.95 9.03 3.56
C ARG A 41 14.47 9.15 3.23
N PHE A 42 13.63 8.33 3.84
CA PHE A 42 12.17 8.38 3.68
C PHE A 42 11.64 9.79 3.96
N CYS A 43 12.00 10.37 5.12
CA CYS A 43 11.56 11.72 5.48
C CYS A 43 12.07 12.80 4.50
N ALA A 44 13.28 12.66 3.96
CA ALA A 44 13.85 13.61 3.02
C ALA A 44 13.17 13.57 1.63
N GLU A 45 12.56 12.44 1.27
CA GLU A 45 11.90 12.21 -0.02
C GLU A 45 10.40 12.58 0.00
N LEU A 46 9.80 12.87 1.16
CA LEU A 46 8.38 13.23 1.27
C LEU A 46 8.11 14.63 0.68
N PRO A 47 7.31 14.74 -0.41
CA PRO A 47 6.97 16.03 -0.98
C PRO A 47 5.92 16.76 -0.12
N ASN A 48 5.95 18.10 -0.16
CA ASN A 48 4.78 18.89 0.24
C ASN A 48 3.77 18.84 -0.91
N VAL A 49 2.67 18.12 -0.69
CA VAL A 49 1.60 17.99 -1.68
C VAL A 49 0.68 19.22 -1.59
N PRO A 50 0.48 19.99 -2.67
CA PRO A 50 -0.40 21.16 -2.65
C PRO A 50 -1.85 20.74 -2.45
N LEU A 51 -2.65 21.59 -1.78
CA LEU A 51 -4.07 21.30 -1.53
C LEU A 51 -4.85 21.00 -2.83
N ALA A 52 -4.49 21.66 -3.93
CA ALA A 52 -5.08 21.45 -5.25
C ALA A 52 -4.99 20.00 -5.76
N TYR A 53 -4.02 19.20 -5.28
CA TYR A 53 -3.95 17.77 -5.59
C TYR A 53 -5.20 17.02 -5.09
N PHE A 54 -5.75 17.41 -3.93
CA PHE A 54 -6.95 16.79 -3.38
C PHE A 54 -8.24 17.23 -4.10
N GLU A 55 -8.17 18.28 -4.91
CA GLU A 55 -9.27 18.73 -5.77
C GLU A 55 -9.22 18.07 -7.16
N GLU A 56 -8.11 17.41 -7.49
CA GLU A 56 -7.94 16.73 -8.77
C GLU A 56 -8.90 15.54 -8.89
N ARG A 57 -9.64 15.48 -10.00
CA ARG A 57 -10.49 14.34 -10.31
C ARG A 57 -9.63 13.20 -10.84
N ALA A 58 -9.68 12.05 -10.18
CA ALA A 58 -9.03 10.83 -10.66
C ALA A 58 -9.47 10.50 -12.10
N PRO A 59 -8.54 10.09 -12.98
CA PRO A 59 -8.86 9.75 -14.36
C PRO A 59 -9.78 8.53 -14.42
N THR A 60 -10.68 8.50 -15.41
CA THR A 60 -11.48 7.31 -15.70
C THR A 60 -10.62 6.29 -16.43
N HIS A 61 -10.39 5.13 -15.84
CA HIS A 61 -9.71 4.01 -16.48
C HIS A 61 -10.72 2.88 -16.75
N PRO A 62 -10.69 2.21 -17.92
CA PRO A 62 -11.49 1.00 -18.11
C PRO A 62 -11.12 -0.01 -17.03
N GLY A 63 -12.13 -0.54 -16.33
CA GLY A 63 -11.92 -1.54 -15.27
C GLY A 63 -11.06 -2.70 -15.78
N PRO A 64 -10.25 -3.32 -14.91
CA PRO A 64 -9.25 -4.27 -15.35
C PRO A 64 -9.93 -5.59 -15.82
N SER A 65 -9.35 -6.23 -16.85
CA SER A 65 -9.89 -7.49 -17.38
C SER A 65 -9.59 -8.64 -16.41
N PRO A 66 -10.56 -9.51 -16.05
CA PRO A 66 -10.34 -10.62 -15.12
C PRO A 66 -9.12 -11.50 -15.47
N SER A 67 -8.92 -11.83 -16.75
CA SER A 67 -7.81 -12.69 -17.19
C SER A 67 -6.43 -12.04 -17.09
N ARG A 68 -6.37 -10.71 -16.87
CA ARG A 68 -5.13 -9.93 -16.76
C ARG A 68 -5.00 -9.26 -15.39
N SER A 69 -5.73 -9.73 -14.39
CA SER A 69 -5.84 -9.09 -13.09
C SER A 69 -5.55 -10.02 -11.93
N ALA A 70 -4.84 -9.49 -10.95
CA ALA A 70 -4.53 -10.19 -9.71
C ALA A 70 -4.56 -9.20 -8.53
N TYR A 71 -4.72 -9.74 -7.32
CA TYR A 71 -4.81 -8.97 -6.09
C TYR A 71 -3.85 -9.55 -5.05
N LEU A 72 -3.03 -8.70 -4.45
CA LEU A 72 -2.18 -9.06 -3.31
C LEU A 72 -2.75 -8.41 -2.04
N GLN A 73 -3.40 -9.22 -1.22
CA GLN A 73 -3.90 -8.76 0.08
C GLN A 73 -2.74 -8.71 1.08
N LEU A 74 -2.46 -7.54 1.66
CA LEU A 74 -1.36 -7.35 2.60
C LEU A 74 -1.79 -7.25 4.07
N SER A 75 -3.10 -7.16 4.34
CA SER A 75 -3.65 -7.30 5.70
C SER A 75 -5.13 -7.71 5.69
N ASP A 76 -5.61 -8.23 6.82
CA ASP A 76 -7.02 -8.60 7.02
C ASP A 76 -8.00 -7.44 6.81
N ALA A 77 -7.54 -6.19 6.96
CA ALA A 77 -8.39 -5.01 6.74
C ALA A 77 -8.93 -4.94 5.30
N TYR A 78 -8.32 -5.68 4.36
CA TYR A 78 -8.70 -5.74 2.95
C TYR A 78 -9.38 -7.06 2.56
N GLU A 79 -9.97 -7.78 3.52
CA GLU A 79 -10.65 -9.04 3.23
C GLU A 79 -11.84 -8.84 2.26
N ALA A 80 -12.58 -7.73 2.40
CA ALA A 80 -13.73 -7.44 1.55
C ALA A 80 -13.33 -7.26 0.08
N GLU A 81 -12.24 -6.54 -0.17
CA GLU A 81 -11.64 -6.27 -1.47
C GLU A 81 -11.04 -7.55 -2.06
N ALA A 82 -10.33 -8.35 -1.25
CA ALA A 82 -9.79 -9.63 -1.67
C ALA A 82 -10.92 -10.61 -2.09
N LEU A 83 -12.04 -10.61 -1.37
CA LEU A 83 -13.23 -11.39 -1.74
C LEU A 83 -13.88 -10.86 -3.02
N GLN A 84 -13.91 -9.53 -3.23
CA GLN A 84 -14.42 -8.95 -4.47
C GLN A 84 -13.55 -9.34 -5.68
N ALA A 85 -12.23 -9.22 -5.57
CA ALA A 85 -11.30 -9.65 -6.62
C ALA A 85 -11.48 -11.14 -6.97
N LYS A 86 -11.65 -12.01 -5.95
CA LYS A 86 -11.98 -13.43 -6.19
C LYS A 86 -13.30 -13.61 -6.95
N ARG A 87 -14.36 -12.86 -6.59
CA ARG A 87 -15.67 -12.91 -7.29
C ARG A 87 -15.56 -12.46 -8.75
N GLU A 88 -14.67 -11.52 -9.03
CA GLU A 88 -14.37 -11.04 -10.38
C GLU A 88 -13.46 -11.98 -11.17
N GLY A 89 -13.07 -13.12 -10.58
CA GLY A 89 -12.24 -14.14 -11.23
C GLY A 89 -10.75 -13.83 -11.21
N TRP A 90 -10.30 -12.85 -10.41
CA TRP A 90 -8.90 -12.49 -10.32
C TRP A 90 -8.14 -13.51 -9.48
N ARG A 91 -6.85 -13.66 -9.76
CA ARG A 91 -5.95 -14.42 -8.89
C ARG A 91 -5.68 -13.60 -7.62
N VAL A 92 -5.80 -14.22 -6.45
CA VAL A 92 -5.60 -13.52 -5.16
C VAL A 92 -4.61 -14.26 -4.28
N ASN A 93 -3.56 -13.56 -3.87
CA ASN A 93 -2.60 -14.02 -2.85
C ASN A 93 -2.72 -13.16 -1.59
N HIS A 94 -2.28 -13.71 -0.46
CA HIS A 94 -2.22 -13.01 0.82
C HIS A 94 -0.80 -13.06 1.40
N ARG A 95 -0.35 -11.94 1.97
CA ARG A 95 0.84 -11.82 2.82
C ARG A 95 0.47 -10.94 4.00
N THR A 96 0.98 -11.25 5.19
CA THR A 96 0.76 -10.41 6.36
C THR A 96 1.88 -9.38 6.42
N ALA A 97 1.57 -8.12 6.17
CA ALA A 97 2.53 -7.03 6.14
C ALA A 97 2.05 -5.83 6.97
N HIS A 98 3.00 -4.99 7.38
CA HIS A 98 2.70 -3.67 7.94
C HIS A 98 2.77 -2.59 6.85
N HIS A 99 2.32 -1.38 7.15
CA HIS A 99 2.10 -0.32 6.16
C HIS A 99 3.33 0.02 5.31
N LEU A 100 4.53 -0.13 5.86
CA LEU A 100 5.81 0.19 5.20
C LEU A 100 6.62 -1.04 4.79
N THR A 101 6.04 -2.25 4.78
CA THR A 101 6.77 -3.47 4.39
C THR A 101 7.33 -3.39 2.96
N MET A 102 6.68 -2.67 2.05
CA MET A 102 7.23 -2.41 0.71
C MET A 102 8.58 -1.69 0.74
N LEU A 103 8.84 -0.91 1.78
CA LEU A 103 10.08 -0.16 1.97
C LEU A 103 11.07 -0.91 2.87
N THR A 104 10.60 -1.60 3.92
CA THR A 104 11.47 -2.32 4.87
C THR A 104 11.87 -3.72 4.39
N GLU A 105 11.01 -4.40 3.64
CA GLU A 105 11.21 -5.77 3.14
C GLU A 105 10.81 -5.88 1.65
N PRO A 106 11.44 -5.10 0.75
CA PRO A 106 11.03 -5.03 -0.66
C PRO A 106 11.13 -6.38 -1.39
N GLN A 107 12.04 -7.27 -0.98
CA GLN A 107 12.17 -8.61 -1.54
C GLN A 107 10.95 -9.50 -1.27
N GLU A 108 10.34 -9.39 -0.09
CA GLU A 108 9.15 -10.17 0.26
C GLU A 108 7.98 -9.78 -0.67
N ILE A 109 7.74 -8.48 -0.82
CA ILE A 109 6.64 -7.96 -1.63
C ILE A 109 6.88 -8.22 -3.12
N SER A 110 8.09 -7.97 -3.62
CA SER A 110 8.42 -8.22 -5.04
C SER A 110 8.24 -9.69 -5.42
N THR A 111 8.69 -10.63 -4.58
CA THR A 111 8.46 -12.07 -4.80
C THR A 111 6.97 -12.40 -4.85
N ALA A 112 6.16 -11.86 -3.92
CA ALA A 112 4.72 -12.09 -3.91
C ALA A 112 4.00 -11.50 -5.15
N LEU A 113 4.51 -10.40 -5.69
CA LEU A 113 4.03 -9.82 -6.94
C LEU A 113 4.44 -10.67 -8.15
N GLU A 114 5.69 -11.15 -8.21
CA GLU A 114 6.18 -12.05 -9.27
C GLU A 114 5.34 -13.33 -9.35
N GLU A 115 5.04 -13.97 -8.22
CA GLU A 115 4.15 -15.14 -8.15
C GLU A 115 2.75 -14.89 -8.74
N LEU A 116 2.24 -13.67 -8.60
CA LEU A 116 0.95 -13.28 -9.17
C LEU A 116 1.07 -13.01 -10.67
N ILE A 117 2.12 -12.29 -11.09
CA ILE A 117 2.38 -11.91 -12.48
C ILE A 117 2.62 -13.15 -13.35
N ASP A 118 3.43 -14.10 -12.88
CA ASP A 118 3.71 -15.36 -13.59
C ASP A 118 2.43 -16.20 -13.80
N GLY A 119 1.44 -16.01 -12.94
CA GLY A 119 0.13 -16.65 -13.03
C GLY A 119 -0.85 -15.96 -13.97
N LEU A 120 -0.54 -14.77 -14.50
CA LEU A 120 -1.38 -14.07 -15.47
C LEU A 120 -1.12 -14.61 -16.87
N VAL A 121 -2.09 -15.31 -17.43
CA VAL A 121 -2.02 -15.88 -18.79
C VAL A 121 -1.93 -14.75 -19.84
N HIS A 122 -1.00 -14.88 -20.78
CA HIS A 122 -0.81 -13.94 -21.89
C HIS A 122 -2.02 -13.82 -22.83
#